data_AF-A0A355GAN8-F1
#
_entry.id   AF-A0A355GAN8-F1
#
_cell.length_a   1.000
_cell.length_b   1.000
_cell.length_c   1.000
_cell.angle_alpha   90.00
_cell.angle_beta   90.00
_cell.angle_gamma   90.00
#
_symmetry.space_group_name_H-M   'P 1'
#
loop_
_entity.id
_entity.type
_entity.pdbx_description
1 polymer ?
#
loop_
_entity_poly.entity_id
_entity_poly.type
_entity_poly.pdbx_seq_one_letter_code
_entity_poly.pdbx_strand_id
1 'polypeptide(L)'
;MLFDANHKNGVAFSQPSRRLMLQESVLGFGAVGLMSLLAEEGLLCADDDTSVHTGQSHFPATAKNVIFLFMSGGPSQVDTFDPKPLLTKLEGQAVPETIAARVPNIPRAGLGSKLMASPFTFQKYGESGIPVSNLFPATAELVDELCLLR
;
A
#
# COMPACT_ATOMS: atom_id res chain seq x y z
N MET A 1 67.33 -7.60 -5.79
CA MET A 1 66.02 -8.26 -5.72
C MET A 1 65.06 -7.26 -5.10
N LEU A 2 64.44 -6.45 -5.95
CA LEU A 2 63.47 -5.42 -5.59
C LEU A 2 62.10 -5.94 -6.03
N PHE A 3 61.15 -5.91 -5.10
CA PHE A 3 59.73 -6.12 -5.39
C PHE A 3 59.25 -5.00 -6.31
N ASP A 4 58.66 -5.34 -7.45
CA ASP A 4 57.87 -4.41 -8.24
C ASP A 4 56.45 -4.98 -8.41
N ALA A 5 55.52 -4.29 -7.78
CA ALA A 5 54.09 -4.49 -7.88
C ALA A 5 53.55 -3.55 -8.95
N ASN A 6 52.97 -4.08 -10.04
CA ASN A 6 52.12 -3.25 -10.91
C ASN A 6 51.20 -4.09 -11.80
N HIS A 7 50.09 -4.60 -11.25
CA HIS A 7 48.97 -5.09 -12.05
C HIS A 7 47.86 -4.04 -12.03
N LYS A 8 47.85 -3.15 -13.03
CA LYS A 8 46.78 -2.18 -13.28
C LYS A 8 45.85 -2.72 -14.37
N ASN A 9 44.84 -3.51 -14.01
CA ASN A 9 43.70 -3.75 -14.88
C ASN A 9 42.67 -2.63 -14.66
N GLY A 10 42.83 -1.53 -15.38
CA GLY A 10 41.83 -0.46 -15.44
C GLY A 10 40.74 -0.82 -16.45
N VAL A 11 39.58 -1.26 -15.97
CA VAL A 11 38.37 -1.28 -16.81
C VAL A 11 37.91 0.17 -16.95
N ALA A 12 38.12 0.77 -18.12
CA ALA A 12 37.64 2.11 -18.40
C ALA A 12 36.11 2.07 -18.60
N PHE A 13 35.36 2.52 -17.60
CA PHE A 13 33.93 2.79 -17.78
C PHE A 13 33.75 4.08 -18.58
N SER A 14 33.45 3.91 -19.86
CA SER A 14 32.95 4.98 -20.73
C SER A 14 31.66 5.56 -20.13
N GLN A 15 31.63 6.87 -19.88
CA GLN A 15 30.41 7.54 -19.42
C GLN A 15 29.34 7.41 -20.52
N PRO A 16 28.17 6.79 -20.25
CA PRO A 16 27.16 6.64 -21.27
C PRO A 16 26.71 8.01 -21.74
N SER A 17 26.63 8.21 -23.06
CA SER A 17 26.08 9.46 -23.60
C SER A 17 24.65 9.63 -23.09
N ARG A 18 24.20 10.87 -22.89
CA ARG A 18 22.81 11.17 -22.48
C ARG A 18 21.77 10.46 -23.37
N ARG A 19 22.07 10.33 -24.68
CA ARG A 19 21.23 9.61 -25.64
C ARG A 19 21.19 8.12 -25.35
N LEU A 20 22.33 7.49 -25.09
CA LEU A 20 22.40 6.08 -24.72
C LEU A 20 21.68 5.82 -23.39
N MET A 21 21.86 6.71 -22.40
CA MET A 21 21.17 6.59 -21.12
C MET A 21 19.65 6.75 -21.24
N LEU A 22 19.17 7.65 -22.10
CA LEU A 22 17.72 7.77 -22.37
C LEU A 22 17.20 6.57 -23.16
N GLN A 23 17.98 6.01 -24.10
CA GLN A 23 17.60 4.80 -24.83
C GLN A 23 17.48 3.60 -23.89
N GLU A 24 18.49 3.33 -23.06
CA GLU A 24 18.48 2.19 -22.12
C GLU A 24 17.45 2.37 -21.00
N SER A 25 17.33 3.56 -20.40
CA SER A 25 16.43 3.76 -19.27
C SER A 25 14.95 3.87 -19.65
N VAL A 26 14.64 4.51 -20.79
CA VAL A 26 13.24 4.72 -21.20
C VAL A 26 12.71 3.55 -22.03
N LEU A 27 13.52 3.00 -22.96
CA LEU A 27 13.12 1.82 -23.73
C LEU A 27 13.33 0.53 -22.94
N GLY A 28 14.27 0.47 -21.99
CA GLY A 28 14.52 -0.74 -21.21
C GLY A 28 13.36 -1.10 -20.28
N PHE A 29 12.81 -0.12 -19.54
CA PHE A 29 11.68 -0.41 -18.65
C PHE A 29 10.40 -0.75 -19.42
N GLY A 30 10.16 -0.09 -20.56
CA GLY A 30 9.05 -0.42 -21.46
C GLY A 30 9.24 -1.78 -22.13
N ALA A 31 10.48 -2.14 -22.49
CA ALA A 31 10.80 -3.45 -23.06
C ALA A 31 10.55 -4.59 -22.06
N VAL A 32 10.76 -4.39 -20.75
CA VAL A 32 10.39 -5.39 -19.73
C VAL A 32 8.88 -5.67 -19.74
N GLY A 33 8.05 -4.63 -19.83
CA GLY A 33 6.60 -4.79 -19.95
C GLY A 33 6.19 -5.49 -21.24
N LEU A 34 6.78 -5.10 -22.38
CA LEU A 34 6.53 -5.74 -23.67
C LEU A 34 6.99 -7.20 -23.69
N MET A 35 8.14 -7.52 -23.10
CA MET A 35 8.61 -8.90 -22.96
C MET A 35 7.68 -9.73 -22.08
N SER A 36 7.09 -9.15 -21.02
CA SER A 36 6.07 -9.85 -20.22
C SER A 36 4.83 -10.22 -21.05
N LEU A 37 4.34 -9.29 -21.88
CA LEU A 37 3.17 -9.54 -22.74
C LEU A 37 3.48 -10.55 -23.85
N LEU A 38 4.64 -10.44 -24.51
CA LEU A 38 5.07 -11.40 -25.53
C LEU A 38 5.34 -12.80 -24.93
N ALA A 39 5.76 -12.88 -23.67
CA ALA A 39 5.90 -14.14 -22.94
C ALA A 39 4.53 -14.78 -22.65
N GLU A 40 3.54 -13.99 -22.23
CA GLU A 40 2.16 -14.45 -22.02
C GLU A 40 1.49 -14.93 -23.31
N GLU A 41 1.77 -14.26 -24.44
CA GLU A 41 1.27 -14.63 -25.76
C GLU A 41 2.06 -15.78 -26.42
N GLY A 42 3.13 -16.27 -25.78
CA GLY A 42 3.97 -17.36 -26.31
C GLY A 42 4.75 -16.98 -27.58
N LEU A 43 4.95 -15.69 -27.81
CA LEU A 43 5.60 -15.13 -29.02
C LEU A 43 7.11 -14.93 -28.85
N LEU A 44 7.66 -15.17 -27.65
CA LEU A 44 9.11 -15.13 -27.43
C LEU A 44 9.77 -16.41 -27.93
N CYS A 45 10.75 -16.28 -28.83
CA CYS A 45 11.66 -17.36 -29.17
C CYS A 45 12.73 -17.49 -28.07
N ALA A 46 12.47 -18.28 -27.04
CA ALA A 46 13.49 -18.69 -26.08
C ALA A 46 13.30 -20.18 -25.73
N ASP A 47 14.41 -20.92 -25.73
CA ASP A 47 14.47 -22.32 -25.27
C ASP A 47 13.88 -22.44 -23.86
N ASP A 48 13.20 -23.56 -23.60
CA ASP A 48 12.34 -23.90 -22.44
C ASP A 48 12.91 -23.65 -21.02
N ASP A 49 14.16 -23.19 -20.87
CA ASP A 49 14.92 -23.23 -19.61
C ASP A 49 15.06 -21.87 -18.90
N THR A 50 14.56 -20.78 -19.49
CA THR A 50 14.43 -19.48 -18.80
C THR A 50 12.98 -19.07 -18.66
N SER A 51 12.19 -19.92 -18.01
CA SER A 51 10.87 -19.50 -17.53
C SER A 51 11.05 -18.50 -16.38
N VAL A 52 11.12 -17.21 -16.72
CA VAL A 52 10.76 -16.17 -15.77
C VAL A 52 9.33 -16.52 -15.37
N HIS A 53 9.13 -16.97 -14.13
CA HIS A 53 7.80 -17.32 -13.62
C HIS A 53 6.85 -16.13 -13.84
N THR A 54 6.10 -16.17 -14.94
CA THR A 54 5.05 -15.22 -15.26
C THR A 54 3.88 -15.52 -14.34
N GLY A 55 3.94 -14.93 -13.15
CA GLY A 55 2.76 -14.36 -12.51
C GLY A 55 1.64 -15.32 -12.11
N GLN A 56 1.90 -16.59 -11.79
CA GLN A 56 0.90 -17.36 -11.07
C GLN A 56 0.85 -16.85 -9.62
N SER A 57 -0.23 -16.12 -9.30
CA SER A 57 -0.57 -15.78 -7.92
C SER A 57 -0.49 -17.04 -7.05
N HIS A 58 0.12 -16.93 -5.86
CA HIS A 58 0.24 -18.04 -4.91
C HIS A 58 -1.11 -18.73 -4.61
N PHE A 59 -2.22 -18.02 -4.81
CA PHE A 59 -3.57 -18.53 -4.70
C PHE A 59 -4.34 -18.33 -6.00
N PRO A 60 -5.21 -19.30 -6.38
CA PRO A 60 -6.10 -19.11 -7.51
C PRO A 60 -7.03 -17.92 -7.24
N ALA A 61 -7.21 -17.04 -8.22
CA ALA A 61 -8.13 -15.92 -8.12
C ALA A 61 -9.58 -16.44 -8.00
N THR A 62 -10.26 -16.11 -6.91
CA THR A 62 -11.66 -16.49 -6.68
C THR A 62 -12.64 -15.43 -7.20
N ALA A 63 -12.23 -14.16 -7.26
CA ALA A 63 -13.02 -13.05 -7.76
C ALA A 63 -12.70 -12.78 -9.24
N LYS A 64 -13.74 -12.67 -10.07
CA LYS A 64 -13.61 -12.33 -11.51
C LYS A 64 -13.62 -10.82 -11.77
N ASN A 65 -14.32 -10.06 -10.93
CA ASN A 65 -14.48 -8.61 -11.06
C ASN A 65 -14.32 -7.96 -9.67
N VAL A 66 -13.67 -6.79 -9.62
CA VAL A 66 -13.47 -6.02 -8.40
C VAL A 66 -13.93 -4.59 -8.65
N ILE A 67 -14.83 -4.09 -7.80
CA ILE A 67 -15.19 -2.67 -7.76
C ILE A 67 -14.39 -2.05 -6.62
N PHE A 68 -13.41 -1.22 -6.96
CA PHE A 68 -12.58 -0.51 -5.99
C PHE A 68 -13.01 0.97 -5.94
N LEU A 69 -13.41 1.43 -4.77
CA LEU A 69 -13.86 2.80 -4.54
C LEU A 69 -12.87 3.53 -3.64
N PHE A 70 -12.17 4.53 -4.19
CA PHE A 70 -11.33 5.43 -3.41
C PHE A 70 -12.09 6.73 -3.10
N MET A 71 -12.51 6.89 -1.85
CA MET A 71 -13.35 8.00 -1.42
C MET A 71 -12.54 9.06 -0.68
N SER A 72 -12.02 10.05 -1.42
CA SER A 72 -11.40 11.23 -0.81
C SER A 72 -12.46 12.06 -0.09
N GLY A 73 -12.28 12.30 1.22
CA GLY A 73 -13.27 12.98 2.05
C GLY A 73 -14.43 12.08 2.52
N GLY A 74 -14.25 10.77 2.42
CA GLY A 74 -15.16 9.82 3.05
C GLY A 74 -15.23 9.96 4.58
N PRO A 75 -16.23 9.33 5.21
CA PRO A 75 -16.38 9.33 6.66
C PRO A 75 -15.14 8.73 7.34
N SER A 76 -14.78 9.26 8.52
CA SER A 76 -13.63 8.78 9.27
C SER A 76 -13.82 7.32 9.72
N GLN A 77 -12.72 6.56 9.80
CA GLN A 77 -12.74 5.19 10.31
C GLN A 77 -13.33 5.12 11.73
N VAL A 78 -12.98 6.08 12.59
CA VAL A 78 -13.45 6.12 13.99
C VAL A 78 -14.93 6.47 14.12
N ASP A 79 -15.54 6.98 13.04
CA ASP A 79 -16.95 7.38 12.96
C ASP A 79 -17.84 6.32 12.27
N THR A 80 -17.25 5.26 11.72
CA THR A 80 -17.95 4.25 10.90
C THR A 80 -18.11 2.93 11.64
N PHE A 81 -17.06 2.09 11.66
CA PHE A 81 -17.14 0.70 12.14
C PHE A 81 -16.14 0.35 13.25
N ASP A 82 -15.34 1.32 13.72
CA ASP A 82 -14.25 1.08 14.66
C ASP A 82 -14.15 2.20 15.70
N PRO A 83 -15.14 2.31 16.61
CA PRO A 83 -15.10 3.31 17.66
C PRO A 83 -13.87 3.09 18.55
N LYS A 84 -13.18 4.18 18.90
CA LYS A 84 -12.00 4.16 19.76
C LYS A 84 -12.37 4.66 21.17
N PRO A 85 -12.61 3.77 22.16
CA PRO A 85 -13.06 4.20 23.49
C PRO A 85 -12.07 5.11 24.21
N LEU A 86 -10.77 4.94 23.93
CA LEU A 86 -9.74 5.81 24.48
C LEU A 86 -9.85 7.25 23.94
N LEU A 87 -10.27 7.42 22.69
CA LEU A 87 -10.49 8.74 22.09
C LEU A 87 -11.63 9.47 22.80
N THR A 88 -12.72 8.76 23.12
CA THR A 88 -13.83 9.30 23.92
C THR A 88 -13.39 9.70 25.32
N LYS A 89 -12.55 8.89 25.99
CA LYS A 89 -12.04 9.20 27.33
C LYS A 89 -11.15 10.45 27.38
N LEU A 90 -10.44 10.72 26.28
CA LEU A 90 -9.47 11.81 26.18
C LEU A 90 -10.03 13.02 25.42
N GLU A 91 -11.34 13.07 25.19
CA GLU A 91 -11.99 14.17 24.49
C GLU A 91 -11.64 15.52 25.14
N GLY A 92 -11.27 16.49 24.29
CA GLY A 92 -10.87 17.83 24.71
C GLY A 92 -9.47 17.94 25.32
N GLN A 93 -8.75 16.83 25.50
CA GLN A 93 -7.37 16.81 26.01
C GLN A 93 -6.36 16.88 24.84
N ALA A 94 -5.13 17.29 25.15
CA ALA A 94 -4.03 17.20 24.20
C ALA A 94 -3.68 15.73 23.92
N VAL A 95 -3.10 15.47 22.76
CA VAL A 95 -2.61 14.12 22.41
C VAL A 95 -1.56 13.68 23.43
N PRO A 96 -1.72 12.51 24.10
CA PRO A 96 -0.72 12.00 25.02
C PRO A 96 0.65 11.85 24.35
N GLU A 97 1.72 12.19 25.07
CA GLU A 97 3.08 12.14 24.55
C GLU A 97 3.49 10.73 24.07
N THR A 98 3.00 9.69 24.77
CA THR A 98 3.20 8.29 24.40
C THR A 98 2.67 7.92 23.01
N ILE A 99 1.62 8.61 22.56
CA ILE A 99 1.04 8.46 21.22
C ILE A 99 1.74 9.41 20.24
N ALA A 100 1.95 10.66 20.65
CA ALA A 100 2.58 11.68 19.81
C ALA A 100 3.98 11.26 19.32
N ALA A 101 4.76 10.59 20.18
CA ALA A 101 6.09 10.10 19.82
C ALA A 101 6.11 9.04 18.70
N ARG A 102 4.96 8.39 18.43
CA ARG A 102 4.82 7.35 17.38
C ARG A 102 4.27 7.90 16.07
N VAL A 103 3.80 9.15 16.05
CA VAL A 103 3.17 9.76 14.88
C VAL A 103 4.17 10.71 14.22
N PRO A 104 4.41 10.60 12.90
CA PRO A 104 5.26 11.54 12.18
C PRO A 104 4.77 12.98 12.36
N ASN A 105 5.70 13.89 12.65
CA ASN A 105 5.38 15.30 12.87
C ASN A 105 5.14 16.01 11.53
N ILE A 106 3.93 15.87 10.99
CA ILE A 106 3.47 16.53 9.77
C ILE A 106 2.34 17.53 10.11
N PRO A 107 2.16 18.61 9.33
CA PRO A 107 1.14 19.64 9.63
C PRO A 107 -0.29 19.10 9.78
N ARG A 108 -0.58 17.96 9.16
CA ARG A 108 -1.90 17.29 9.21
C ARG A 108 -2.04 16.22 10.29
N ALA A 109 -1.01 15.98 11.10
CA ALA A 109 -1.05 14.95 12.14
C ALA A 109 -1.96 15.32 13.33
N GLY A 110 -2.34 16.60 13.46
CA GLY A 110 -3.25 17.04 14.52
C GLY A 110 -2.66 16.96 15.93
N LEU A 111 -1.34 16.72 16.09
CA LEU A 111 -0.68 16.55 17.39
C LEU A 111 -0.78 17.78 18.31
N GLY A 112 -0.92 18.98 17.73
CA GLY A 112 -1.13 20.23 18.47
C GLY A 112 -2.60 20.57 18.77
N SER A 113 -3.55 19.76 18.30
CA SER A 113 -4.98 19.97 18.53
C SER A 113 -5.52 19.11 19.67
N LYS A 114 -6.67 19.51 20.22
CA LYS A 114 -7.40 18.70 21.19
C LYS A 114 -8.01 17.48 20.50
N LEU A 115 -7.96 16.34 21.16
CA LEU A 115 -8.64 15.13 20.73
C LEU A 115 -10.15 15.36 20.68
N MET A 116 -10.80 14.88 19.63
CA MET A 116 -12.25 14.91 19.47
C MET A 116 -12.79 13.50 19.43
N ALA A 117 -13.81 13.23 20.24
CA ALA A 117 -14.55 11.98 20.16
C ALA A 117 -15.42 11.95 18.90
N SER A 118 -15.79 10.75 18.47
CA SER A 118 -16.85 10.61 17.48
C SER A 118 -18.15 11.20 18.04
N PRO A 119 -18.86 12.08 17.29
CA PRO A 119 -20.15 12.61 17.71
C PRO A 119 -21.28 11.59 17.53
N PHE A 120 -21.00 10.45 16.89
CA PHE A 120 -21.99 9.45 16.53
C PHE A 120 -22.14 8.40 17.63
N THR A 121 -23.30 7.73 17.61
CA THR A 121 -23.59 6.64 18.54
C THR A 121 -23.38 5.30 17.85
N PHE A 122 -22.91 4.32 18.62
CA PHE A 122 -22.57 3.00 18.11
C PHE A 122 -23.41 1.93 18.79
N GLN A 123 -23.88 0.98 18.00
CA GLN A 123 -24.57 -0.22 18.48
C GLN A 123 -23.90 -1.44 17.88
N LYS A 124 -23.96 -2.57 18.58
CA LYS A 124 -23.44 -3.85 18.07
C LYS A 124 -24.51 -4.50 17.22
N TYR A 125 -24.13 -4.97 16.03
CA TYR A 125 -25.02 -5.64 15.10
C TYR A 125 -24.52 -7.04 14.77
N GLY A 126 -25.44 -7.89 14.31
CA GLY A 126 -25.16 -9.24 13.85
C GLY A 126 -24.63 -10.19 14.92
N GLU A 127 -24.23 -11.37 14.50
CA GLU A 127 -23.53 -12.35 15.32
C GLU A 127 -22.07 -11.95 15.57
N SER A 128 -21.46 -11.22 14.62
CA SER A 128 -20.11 -10.68 14.77
C SER A 128 -20.00 -9.64 15.89
N GLY A 129 -21.12 -9.04 16.31
CA GLY A 129 -21.18 -8.03 17.37
C GLY A 129 -20.35 -6.78 17.04
N ILE A 130 -20.12 -6.51 15.76
CA ILE A 130 -19.33 -5.38 15.29
C ILE A 130 -20.09 -4.08 15.63
N PRO A 131 -19.44 -3.11 16.27
CA PRO A 131 -20.05 -1.81 16.52
C PRO A 131 -20.16 -1.01 15.22
N VAL A 132 -21.37 -0.59 14.86
CA VAL A 132 -21.65 0.24 13.68
C VAL A 132 -22.29 1.55 14.12
N SER A 133 -21.82 2.65 13.53
CA SER A 133 -22.35 4.00 13.73
C SER A 133 -23.79 4.14 13.22
N ASN A 134 -24.58 4.98 13.87
CA ASN A 134 -25.93 5.33 13.44
C ASN A 134 -26.01 6.04 12.06
N LEU A 135 -24.86 6.36 11.45
CA LEU A 135 -24.77 6.82 10.06
C LEU A 135 -25.13 5.77 9.02
N PHE A 136 -24.97 4.48 9.34
CA PHE A 136 -25.11 3.39 8.37
C PHE A 136 -26.14 2.32 8.81
N PRO A 137 -27.40 2.70 9.11
CA PRO A 137 -28.39 1.76 9.66
C PRO A 137 -28.66 0.59 8.70
N ALA A 138 -28.79 0.86 7.39
CA ALA A 138 -29.02 -0.20 6.41
C ALA A 138 -27.78 -1.10 6.19
N THR A 139 -26.57 -0.52 6.23
CA THR A 139 -25.33 -1.32 6.13
C THR A 139 -25.14 -2.17 7.38
N ALA A 140 -25.58 -1.69 8.54
CA ALA A 140 -25.47 -2.43 9.80
C ALA A 140 -26.27 -3.74 9.80
N GLU A 141 -27.37 -3.82 9.04
CA GLU A 141 -28.15 -5.06 8.87
C GLU A 141 -27.35 -6.16 8.15
N LEU A 142 -26.36 -5.78 7.34
CA LEU A 142 -25.53 -6.69 6.55
C LEU A 142 -24.14 -6.90 7.16
N VAL A 143 -23.91 -6.50 8.41
CA VAL A 143 -22.55 -6.44 8.98
C VAL A 143 -21.82 -7.78 8.97
N ASP A 144 -22.54 -8.90 9.10
CA ASP A 144 -21.96 -10.25 9.08
C ASP A 144 -21.56 -10.72 7.68
N GLU A 145 -22.04 -10.05 6.63
CA GLU A 145 -21.62 -10.28 5.24
C GLU A 145 -20.42 -9.40 4.84
N LEU A 146 -20.04 -8.46 5.71
CA LEU A 146 -18.93 -7.53 5.45
C LEU A 146 -17.62 -8.03 6.05
N CYS A 147 -16.55 -7.94 5.26
CA CYS A 147 -15.18 -8.06 5.77
C CYS A 147 -14.63 -6.66 6.06
N LEU A 148 -14.38 -6.36 7.33
CA LEU A 148 -13.81 -5.09 7.76
C LEU A 148 -12.33 -5.24 8.14
N LEU A 149 -11.48 -4.40 7.56
CA LEU A 149 -10.07 -4.27 7.90
C LEU A 149 -9.88 -3.06 8.84
N ARG A 150 -9.15 -3.25 9.95
CA ARG A 150 -8.97 -2.23 11.02
C ARG A 150 -7.55 -2.19 11.55
#